data_AF-A0A9Q1I148-F1
#
_entry.id   AF-A0A9Q1I148-F1
#
_cell.length_a   1.000
_cell.length_b   1.000
_cell.length_c   1.000
_cell.angle_alpha   90.00
_cell.angle_beta   90.00
_cell.angle_gamma   90.00
#
_symmetry.space_group_name_H-M   'P 1'
#
loop_
_entity.id
_entity.type
_entity.pdbx_description
1 polymer ?
#
loop_
_entity_poly.entity_id
_entity_poly.type
_entity_poly.pdbx_seq_one_letter_code
_entity_poly.pdbx_strand_id
1 'polypeptide(L)'
;MAERHSHRRRSEGRRGSGLILQAPAHVSEEQILRESLIRLTSVTKAITTNIRNINANVDRILEDKADVEELETILLRLSKKH
;
A
#
# COMPACT_ATOMS: atom_id res chain seq x y z
N MET A 1 -15.65 -54.88 -0.46
CA MET A 1 -14.75 -54.68 0.69
C MET A 1 -13.55 -53.86 0.24
N ALA A 2 -13.35 -52.71 0.90
CA ALA A 2 -12.18 -51.82 0.92
C ALA A 2 -11.76 -51.11 -0.39
N GLU A 3 -12.47 -50.02 -0.68
CA GLU A 3 -12.03 -48.88 -1.48
C GLU A 3 -10.78 -48.23 -0.85
N ARG A 4 -9.71 -48.06 -1.63
CA ARG A 4 -8.54 -47.27 -1.21
C ARG A 4 -8.76 -45.81 -1.62
N HIS A 5 -9.37 -45.05 -0.73
CA HIS A 5 -9.32 -43.59 -0.75
C HIS A 5 -7.87 -43.12 -0.56
N SER A 6 -7.19 -42.80 -1.65
CA SER A 6 -5.96 -41.99 -1.59
C SER A 6 -6.35 -40.54 -1.31
N HIS A 7 -6.31 -40.16 -0.03
CA HIS A 7 -6.51 -38.79 0.43
C HIS A 7 -5.57 -37.83 -0.30
N ARG A 8 -6.17 -37.04 -1.19
CA ARG A 8 -5.66 -35.80 -1.75
C ARG A 8 -5.42 -34.81 -0.61
N ARG A 9 -4.26 -34.84 0.04
CA ARG A 9 -3.83 -33.77 0.95
C ARG A 9 -3.36 -32.59 0.11
N ARG A 10 -4.31 -31.74 -0.27
CA ARG A 10 -4.04 -30.33 -0.55
C ARG A 10 -3.58 -29.71 0.76
N SER A 11 -2.27 -29.53 0.94
CA SER A 11 -1.74 -28.60 1.94
C SER A 11 -1.84 -27.19 1.37
N GLU A 12 -3.06 -26.64 1.43
CA GLU A 12 -3.23 -25.21 1.61
C GLU A 12 -2.55 -24.82 2.92
N GLY A 13 -1.52 -23.98 2.85
CA GLY A 13 -0.85 -23.53 4.07
C GLY A 13 0.62 -23.19 3.92
N ARG A 14 0.96 -22.27 3.02
CA ARG A 14 2.07 -21.34 3.25
C ARG A 14 1.82 -20.08 2.44
N ARG A 15 1.09 -19.16 3.06
CA ARG A 15 1.20 -17.74 2.76
C ARG A 15 2.59 -17.29 3.25
N GLY A 16 3.63 -17.77 2.57
CA GLY A 16 4.93 -17.16 2.67
C GLY A 16 4.78 -15.79 2.04
N SER A 17 5.17 -14.75 2.77
CA SER A 17 5.42 -13.42 2.23
C SER A 17 6.14 -13.62 0.90
N GLY A 18 5.53 -13.22 -0.23
CA GLY A 18 6.00 -13.49 -1.59
C GLY A 18 7.33 -12.80 -1.98
N LEU A 19 8.18 -12.56 -0.98
CA LEU A 19 9.51 -11.97 -1.05
C LEU A 19 10.63 -13.01 -1.17
N ILE A 20 10.34 -14.30 -0.94
CA ILE A 20 11.29 -15.38 -1.19
C ILE A 20 10.67 -16.32 -2.20
N LEU A 21 10.89 -15.99 -3.49
CA LEU A 21 10.68 -16.92 -4.58
C LEU A 21 11.64 -18.09 -4.36
N GLN A 22 11.11 -19.31 -4.23
CA GLN A 22 11.93 -20.52 -4.27
C GLN A 22 12.74 -20.49 -5.57
N ALA A 23 14.07 -20.49 -5.45
CA ALA A 23 14.97 -20.43 -6.58
C ALA A 23 14.72 -21.61 -7.53
N PRO A 24 14.56 -21.39 -8.85
CA PRO A 24 14.73 -22.45 -9.83
C PRO A 24 16.14 -23.04 -9.66
N ALA A 25 16.30 -24.35 -9.83
CA ALA A 25 17.54 -25.10 -9.57
C ALA A 25 18.77 -24.68 -10.43
N HIS A 26 18.66 -23.59 -11.20
CA HIS A 26 19.62 -23.11 -12.19
C HIS A 26 19.96 -21.63 -12.02
N VAL A 27 19.43 -20.95 -10.99
CA VAL A 27 19.66 -19.52 -10.74
C VAL A 27 20.40 -19.36 -9.42
N SER A 28 21.48 -18.57 -9.39
CA SER A 28 22.21 -18.35 -8.14
C SER A 28 21.36 -17.58 -7.14
N GLU A 29 21.43 -17.95 -5.86
CA GLU A 29 20.74 -17.24 -4.78
C GLU A 29 21.15 -15.75 -4.74
N GLU A 30 22.41 -15.45 -5.08
CA GLU A 30 22.91 -14.07 -5.21
C GLU A 30 22.12 -13.27 -6.25
N GLN A 31 21.84 -13.87 -7.41
CA GLN A 31 21.05 -13.21 -8.46
C GLN A 31 19.63 -12.91 -7.98
N ILE A 32 19.00 -13.87 -7.30
CA ILE A 32 17.64 -13.69 -6.76
C ILE A 32 17.59 -12.60 -5.70
N LEU A 33 18.60 -12.56 -4.81
CA LEU A 33 18.72 -11.52 -3.79
C LEU A 33 18.92 -10.14 -4.44
N ARG A 34 19.80 -10.02 -5.45
CA ARG A 34 19.98 -8.77 -6.19
C ARG A 34 18.70 -8.31 -6.87
N GLU A 35 17.98 -9.20 -7.55
CA GLU A 35 16.70 -8.87 -8.20
C GLU A 35 15.62 -8.46 -7.18
N SER A 36 15.56 -9.16 -6.04
CA SER A 36 14.63 -8.85 -4.95
C SER A 36 14.93 -7.49 -4.33
N LEU A 37 16.21 -7.15 -4.13
CA LEU A 37 16.64 -5.84 -3.64
C LEU A 37 16.31 -4.71 -4.62
N ILE A 38 16.49 -4.93 -5.93
CA ILE A 38 16.12 -3.95 -6.96
C ILE A 38 14.60 -3.71 -6.92
N ARG A 39 13.79 -4.78 -6.87
CA ARG A 39 12.32 -4.66 -6.78
C ARG A 39 11.91 -3.93 -5.51
N LEU A 40 12.48 -4.31 -4.36
CA LEU A 40 12.18 -3.67 -3.08
C LEU A 40 12.52 -2.18 -3.12
N THR A 41 13.68 -1.82 -3.65
CA THR A 41 14.11 -0.42 -3.81
C THR A 41 13.14 0.37 -4.69
N SER A 42 12.67 -0.22 -5.79
CA SER A 42 11.67 0.39 -6.67
C SER A 42 10.34 0.62 -5.95
N VAL A 43 9.87 -0.38 -5.20
CA VAL A 43 8.64 -0.29 -4.41
C VAL A 43 8.76 0.78 -3.34
N THR A 44 9.89 0.83 -2.62
CA THR A 44 10.15 1.87 -1.61
C THR A 44 10.12 3.26 -2.23
N LYS A 45 10.75 3.47 -3.40
CA LYS A 45 10.70 4.75 -4.11
C LYS A 45 9.27 5.15 -4.47
N ALA A 46 8.47 4.21 -4.99
CA ALA A 46 7.06 4.46 -5.33
C ALA A 46 6.24 4.83 -4.08
N ILE A 47 6.43 4.12 -2.97
CA ILE A 47 5.77 4.42 -1.68
C ILE A 47 6.16 5.82 -1.20
N THR A 48 7.45 6.18 -1.25
CA THR A 48 7.91 7.52 -0.85
C THR A 48 7.25 8.61 -1.68
N THR A 49 7.15 8.43 -3.01
CA THR A 49 6.46 9.39 -3.88
C THR A 49 4.97 9.51 -3.53
N ASN A 50 4.30 8.39 -3.30
CA ASN A 50 2.88 8.39 -2.92
C ASN A 50 2.64 9.11 -1.59
N ILE A 51 3.49 8.89 -0.59
CA ILE A 51 3.40 9.60 0.70
C ILE A 51 3.56 11.11 0.51
N ARG A 52 4.52 11.54 -0.31
CA ARG A 52 4.70 12.97 -0.62
C ARG A 52 3.47 13.58 -1.28
N ASN A 53 2.87 12.86 -2.23
CA ASN A 53 1.64 13.31 -2.89
C ASN A 53 0.45 13.38 -1.94
N ILE A 54 0.31 12.39 -1.04
CA ILE A 54 -0.73 12.39 0.00
C ILE A 54 -0.56 13.60 0.91
N ASN A 55 0.66 13.86 1.39
CA ASN A 55 0.91 15.01 2.25
C ASN A 55 0.57 16.32 1.55
N ALA A 56 1.02 16.51 0.30
CA ALA A 56 0.69 17.71 -0.47
C ALA A 56 -0.83 17.90 -0.68
N ASN A 57 -1.57 16.80 -0.83
CA ASN A 57 -3.02 16.87 -0.94
C ASN A 57 -3.69 17.19 0.40
N VAL A 58 -3.17 16.64 1.52
CA VAL A 58 -3.65 16.97 2.87
C VAL A 58 -3.41 18.45 3.17
N ASP A 59 -2.23 18.98 2.84
CA ASP A 59 -1.91 20.40 3.05
C ASP A 59 -2.91 21.31 2.32
N ARG A 60 -3.24 21.01 1.05
CA ARG A 60 -4.28 21.74 0.30
C ARG A 60 -5.66 21.63 0.93
N ILE A 61 -6.07 20.45 1.38
CA ILE A 61 -7.37 20.26 2.03
C ILE A 61 -7.45 21.08 3.32
N LEU A 62 -6.34 21.20 4.05
CA LEU A 62 -6.28 22.02 5.27
C LEU A 62 -6.36 23.51 4.96
N GLU A 63 -5.75 23.97 3.86
CA GLU A 63 -5.90 25.34 3.36
C GLU A 63 -7.35 25.63 2.96
N ASP A 64 -7.95 24.78 2.12
CA ASP A 64 -9.36 24.91 1.69
C ASP A 64 -10.32 24.94 2.88
N LYS A 65 -10.06 24.12 3.91
CA LYS A 65 -10.86 24.08 5.12
C LYS A 65 -10.83 25.43 5.86
N ALA A 66 -9.66 26.05 5.98
CA ALA A 66 -9.52 27.34 6.65
C ALA A 66 -10.32 28.43 5.91
N ASP A 67 -10.28 28.44 4.58
CA ASP A 67 -11.05 29.36 3.74
C ASP A 67 -12.57 29.17 3.94
N VAL A 68 -13.02 27.91 4.01
CA VAL A 68 -14.44 27.59 4.28
C VAL A 68 -14.88 28.06 5.67
N GLU A 69 -14.06 27.87 6.70
CA GLU A 69 -14.36 28.34 8.07
C GLU A 69 -14.42 29.88 8.15
N GLU A 70 -13.57 30.58 7.38
CA GLU A 70 -13.62 32.04 7.26
C GLU A 70 -14.92 32.50 6.59
N LEU A 71 -15.29 31.88 5.46
CA LEU A 71 -16.55 32.16 4.76
C LEU A 71 -17.78 31.92 5.65
N GLU A 72 -17.81 30.81 6.40
CA GLU A 72 -18.87 30.52 7.37
C GLU A 72 -18.96 31.61 8.43
N THR A 73 -17.81 32.08 8.94
CA THR A 73 -17.74 33.17 9.92
C THR A 73 -18.31 34.48 9.35
N ILE A 74 -17.98 34.81 8.10
CA ILE A 74 -18.49 36.01 7.42
C ILE A 74 -20.01 35.92 7.25
N LEU A 75 -20.52 34.77 6.78
CA LEU A 75 -21.96 34.54 6.60
C LEU A 75 -22.73 34.65 7.91
N LEU A 76 -22.21 34.07 9.00
CA LEU A 76 -22.82 34.18 10.32
C LEU A 76 -22.86 35.63 10.83
N ARG A 77 -21.83 36.43 10.56
CA ARG A 77 -21.81 37.85 10.93
C ARG A 77 -22.82 38.68 10.12
N LEU A 78 -22.95 38.41 8.83
CA LEU A 78 -23.92 39.10 7.96
C LEU A 78 -25.36 38.75 8.35
N SER A 79 -25.63 37.47 8.62
CA SER A 79 -26.95 36.98 9.04
C SER A 79 -27.43 37.62 10.36
N LYS A 80 -26.52 37.83 11.33
CA LYS A 80 -26.85 38.47 12.62
C LYS A 80 -27.05 39.99 12.54
N LYS A 81 -26.74 40.63 11.41
CA LYS A 81 -26.81 42.08 11.22
C LYS A 81 -28.15 42.52 10.61
N HIS A 82 -28.97 41.56 10.17
CA HIS A 82 -30.36 41.72 9.72
C HIS A 82 -31.33 41.22 10.79
#